data_AF-U5GZW8-F1
#
_entry.id   AF-U5GZW8-F1
#
_cell.length_a   1.000
_cell.length_b   1.000
_cell.length_c   1.000
_cell.angle_alpha   90.00
_cell.angle_beta   90.00
_cell.angle_gamma   90.00
#
_symmetry.space_group_name_H-M   'P 1'
#
loop_
_entity.id
_entity.type
_entity.pdbx_description
1 polymer ?
#
loop_
_entity_poly.entity_id
_entity_poly.type
_entity_poly.pdbx_seq_one_letter_code
_entity_poly.pdbx_strand_id
1 'polypeptide(L)'
;MTNLTRDLSLEHKKSAVIIDEVGNRKLGNSESKHVPQGTSTHIVAAFDDEILESNGGYLEDCQLANDVAKEYALSEENAAKLWELSEKMVGEQF
;
A
#
# COMPACT_ATOMS: atom_id res chain seq x y z
N MET A 1 -17.68 -2.81 -3.42
CA MET A 1 -16.92 -3.23 -2.23
C MET A 1 -16.26 -4.57 -2.54
N THR A 2 -14.94 -4.65 -2.45
CA THR A 2 -14.17 -5.88 -2.72
C THR A 2 -14.38 -6.87 -1.57
N ASN A 3 -14.64 -8.15 -1.84
CA ASN A 3 -14.91 -9.16 -0.81
C ASN A 3 -13.68 -9.57 0.04
N LEU A 4 -12.61 -8.75 0.03
CA LEU A 4 -11.30 -9.04 0.62
C LEU A 4 -11.33 -9.28 2.13
N THR A 5 -12.26 -8.64 2.85
CA THR A 5 -12.38 -8.82 4.31
C THR A 5 -12.83 -10.23 4.73
N ARG A 6 -13.29 -11.06 3.78
CA ARG A 6 -13.73 -12.42 4.07
C ARG A 6 -12.57 -13.29 4.58
N ASP A 7 -11.43 -13.20 3.91
CA ASP A 7 -10.29 -14.11 4.11
C ASP A 7 -9.22 -13.57 5.06
N LEU A 8 -9.39 -12.36 5.61
CA LEU A 8 -8.50 -11.85 6.66
C LEU A 8 -8.57 -12.74 7.91
N SER A 9 -7.40 -12.96 8.55
CA SER A 9 -7.33 -13.54 9.89
C SER A 9 -8.06 -12.66 10.91
N LEU A 10 -8.49 -13.26 12.03
CA LEU A 10 -9.13 -12.50 13.12
C LEU A 10 -8.22 -11.40 13.66
N GLU A 11 -6.91 -11.66 13.75
CA GLU A 11 -5.91 -10.69 14.18
C GLU A 11 -5.88 -9.47 13.26
N HIS A 12 -5.87 -9.68 11.93
CA HIS A 12 -5.92 -8.58 10.98
C HIS A 12 -7.28 -7.85 10.98
N LYS A 13 -8.39 -8.57 11.24
CA LYS A 13 -9.71 -7.94 11.36
C LYS A 13 -9.80 -7.04 12.60
N LYS A 14 -9.17 -7.43 13.70
CA LYS A 14 -9.07 -6.61 14.92
C LYS A 14 -8.19 -5.39 14.68
N SER A 15 -7.01 -5.58 14.09
CA SER A 15 -6.08 -4.48 13.80
C SER A 15 -6.68 -3.44 12.84
N ALA A 16 -7.48 -3.88 11.88
CA ALA A 16 -8.19 -3.01 10.94
C ALA A 16 -9.50 -2.42 11.51
N VAL A 17 -9.79 -2.63 12.80
CA VAL A 17 -11.00 -2.12 13.49
C VAL A 17 -12.31 -2.59 12.82
N ILE A 18 -12.27 -3.76 12.17
CA ILE A 18 -13.42 -4.39 11.51
C ILE A 18 -14.27 -5.16 12.54
N ILE A 19 -13.62 -5.72 13.56
CA ILE A 19 -14.26 -6.46 14.66
C ILE A 19 -13.72 -5.99 16.02
N ASP A 20 -14.53 -6.11 17.08
CA ASP A 20 -14.09 -5.90 18.47
C ASP A 20 -13.40 -7.14 19.06
N GLU A 21 -12.93 -7.03 20.31
CA GLU A 21 -12.27 -8.12 21.03
C GLU A 21 -13.15 -9.36 21.23
N VAL A 22 -14.47 -9.20 21.19
CA VAL A 22 -15.47 -10.26 21.36
C VAL A 22 -15.87 -10.86 19.99
N GLY A 23 -15.38 -10.27 18.89
CA GLY A 23 -15.65 -10.72 17.52
C GLY A 23 -16.90 -10.09 16.89
N ASN A 24 -17.54 -9.11 17.54
CA ASN A 24 -18.65 -8.39 16.91
C ASN A 24 -18.11 -7.45 15.84
N ARG A 25 -18.82 -7.36 14.71
CA ARG A 25 -18.49 -6.41 13.65
C ARG A 25 -18.64 -5.00 14.19
N LYS A 26 -17.53 -4.29 14.39
CA LYS A 26 -17.56 -2.84 14.47
C LYS A 26 -17.73 -2.36 13.04
N LEU A 27 -18.94 -1.91 12.70
CA LEU A 27 -19.11 -1.03 11.55
C LEU A 27 -18.48 0.31 11.95
N GLY A 28 -17.15 0.35 12.04
CA GLY A 28 -16.42 1.59 12.25
C GLY A 28 -16.74 2.53 11.10
N ASN A 29 -16.60 3.82 11.35
CA ASN A 29 -16.69 4.88 10.33
C ASN A 29 -15.56 4.78 9.28
N SER A 30 -15.21 3.58 8.80
CA SER A 30 -14.44 3.43 7.57
C SER A 30 -15.37 3.78 6.41
N GLU A 31 -15.67 5.07 6.25
CA GLU A 31 -16.19 5.54 4.98
C GLU A 31 -15.19 5.09 3.92
N SER A 32 -15.62 4.20 3.05
CA SER A 32 -14.79 3.80 1.93
C SER A 32 -14.49 5.05 1.13
N LYS A 33 -13.22 5.28 0.81
CA LYS A 33 -12.83 6.38 -0.06
C LYS A 33 -13.70 6.37 -1.32
N HIS A 34 -14.18 7.54 -1.71
CA HIS A 34 -14.71 7.72 -3.05
C HIS A 34 -13.58 7.53 -4.06
N VAL A 35 -13.93 7.14 -5.29
CA VAL A 35 -12.94 6.94 -6.37
C VAL A 35 -11.97 8.12 -6.50
N PRO A 36 -12.40 9.40 -6.48
CA PRO A 36 -11.46 10.53 -6.56
C PRO A 36 -10.48 10.58 -5.39
N GLN A 37 -10.91 10.25 -4.17
CA GLN A 37 -10.05 10.21 -2.98
C GLN A 37 -9.07 9.03 -3.03
N GLY A 38 -9.45 7.90 -3.64
CA GLY A 38 -8.55 6.76 -3.82
C GLY A 38 -7.48 7.01 -4.89
N THR A 39 -7.82 7.78 -5.93
CA THR A 39 -6.90 8.09 -7.03
C THR A 39 -5.99 9.29 -6.75
N SER A 40 -6.31 10.13 -5.77
CA SER A 40 -5.56 11.39 -5.51
C SER A 40 -4.06 11.18 -5.33
N THR A 41 -3.63 10.13 -4.63
CA THR A 41 -2.20 9.82 -4.43
C THR A 41 -1.46 9.62 -5.76
N HIS A 42 -2.10 9.06 -6.78
CA HIS A 42 -1.49 8.87 -8.09
C HIS A 42 -1.31 10.21 -8.82
N ILE A 43 -2.23 11.16 -8.62
CA ILE A 43 -2.12 12.50 -9.20
C ILE A 43 -0.95 13.25 -8.56
N VAL A 44 -0.83 13.20 -7.22
CA VAL A 44 0.31 13.80 -6.51
C VAL A 44 1.63 13.17 -6.95
N ALA A 45 1.71 11.84 -6.99
CA ALA A 45 2.90 11.11 -7.45
C ALA A 45 3.37 11.49 -8.86
N ALA A 46 2.43 11.87 -9.74
CA ALA A 46 2.72 12.16 -11.14
C ALA A 46 3.05 13.64 -11.42
N PHE A 47 2.54 14.57 -10.60
CA PHE A 47 2.53 16.01 -10.96
C PHE A 47 3.00 16.96 -9.86
N ASP A 48 3.15 16.50 -8.61
CA ASP A 48 3.55 17.37 -7.52
C ASP A 48 5.08 17.58 -7.53
N ASP A 49 5.52 18.81 -7.74
CA ASP A 49 6.95 19.14 -7.76
C ASP A 49 7.57 19.06 -6.35
N GLU A 50 6.78 19.14 -5.28
CA GLU A 50 7.28 19.09 -3.90
C GLU A 50 7.90 17.73 -3.55
N ILE A 51 7.59 16.68 -4.30
CA ILE A 51 8.12 15.32 -4.07
C ILE A 51 9.32 14.96 -4.96
N LEU A 52 9.81 15.87 -5.80
CA LEU A 52 10.91 15.58 -6.73
C LEU A 52 12.19 15.12 -6.01
N GLU A 53 12.49 15.69 -4.84
CA GLU A 53 13.64 15.29 -4.02
C GLU A 53 13.45 13.91 -3.35
N SER A 54 12.25 13.34 -3.42
CA SER A 54 11.86 12.07 -2.80
C SER A 54 11.61 10.96 -3.83
N ASN A 55 12.30 10.99 -4.97
CA ASN A 55 12.19 9.94 -5.99
C ASN A 55 12.44 8.54 -5.38
N GLY A 56 11.58 7.58 -5.72
CA GLY A 56 11.58 6.24 -5.14
C GLY A 56 10.89 6.12 -3.78
N GLY A 57 10.33 7.20 -3.24
CA GLY A 57 9.58 7.21 -1.98
C GLY A 57 8.20 6.54 -2.06
N TYR A 58 7.76 6.00 -0.93
CA TYR A 58 6.42 5.45 -0.74
C TYR A 58 5.44 6.55 -0.31
N LEU A 59 4.29 6.62 -1.00
CA LEU A 59 3.23 7.58 -0.72
C LEU A 59 1.99 6.88 -0.15
N GLU A 60 1.45 7.42 0.93
CA GLU A 60 0.15 7.07 1.48
C GLU A 60 -0.66 8.36 1.66
N ASP A 61 -1.90 8.38 1.17
CA ASP A 61 -2.83 9.50 1.33
C ASP A 61 -2.24 10.86 0.92
N CYS A 62 -1.60 10.88 -0.26
CA CYS A 62 -0.90 12.02 -0.84
C CYS A 62 0.34 12.50 -0.05
N GLN A 63 0.84 11.75 0.93
CA GLN A 63 1.98 12.15 1.77
C GLN A 63 3.11 11.12 1.68
N LEU A 64 4.35 11.58 1.86
CA LEU A 64 5.51 10.70 1.99
C LEU A 64 5.40 9.88 3.28
N ALA A 65 5.49 8.57 3.16
CA ALA A 65 5.11 7.62 4.21
C ALA A 65 6.14 6.47 4.33
N ASN A 66 7.42 6.74 4.06
CA ASN A 66 8.49 5.73 4.12
C ASN A 66 8.61 5.08 5.50
N ASP A 67 8.24 5.78 6.57
CA ASP A 67 8.29 5.31 7.96
C ASP A 67 7.28 4.18 8.27
N VAL A 68 6.17 4.13 7.53
CA VAL A 68 5.14 3.08 7.68
C VAL A 68 5.30 1.95 6.65
N ALA A 69 6.16 2.14 5.65
CA ALA A 69 6.49 1.11 4.68
C ALA A 69 7.18 -0.08 5.38
N LYS A 70 6.93 -1.29 4.86
CA LYS A 70 7.60 -2.48 5.39
C LYS A 70 9.07 -2.47 4.98
N GLU A 71 9.95 -2.81 5.92
CA GLU A 71 11.40 -2.82 5.71
C GLU A 71 11.82 -3.61 4.46
N TYR A 72 11.19 -4.75 4.20
CA TYR A 72 11.49 -5.57 3.02
C TYR A 72 11.17 -4.87 1.69
N ALA A 73 10.23 -3.91 1.69
CA ALA A 73 9.82 -3.16 0.51
C ALA A 73 10.76 -1.98 0.22
N LEU A 74 11.57 -1.57 1.21
CA LEU A 74 12.59 -0.52 1.07
C LEU A 74 14.00 -1.08 0.84
N SER A 75 14.15 -2.41 0.82
CA SER A 75 15.45 -3.06 0.64
C SER A 75 15.91 -3.02 -0.82
N GLU A 76 17.00 -2.31 -1.08
CA GLU A 76 17.66 -2.26 -2.40
C GLU A 76 18.15 -3.65 -2.84
N GLU A 77 18.63 -4.48 -1.91
CA GLU A 77 19.04 -5.85 -2.19
C GLU A 77 17.87 -6.71 -2.70
N ASN A 78 16.70 -6.61 -2.04
CA ASN A 78 15.50 -7.30 -2.48
C ASN A 78 15.03 -6.78 -3.84
N ALA A 79 15.09 -5.46 -4.06
CA ALA A 79 14.74 -4.86 -5.34
C ALA A 79 15.62 -5.39 -6.48
N ALA A 80 16.94 -5.46 -6.29
CA ALA A 80 17.88 -6.00 -7.28
C ALA A 80 17.61 -7.48 -7.61
N LYS A 81 17.40 -8.32 -6.58
CA LYS A 81 17.06 -9.73 -6.76
C LYS A 81 15.74 -9.93 -7.49
N LEU A 82 14.74 -9.10 -7.16
CA LEU A 82 13.43 -9.15 -7.78
C LEU A 82 13.49 -8.72 -9.25
N TRP A 83 14.31 -7.72 -9.58
CA TRP A 83 14.54 -7.28 -10.95
C TRP A 83 15.14 -8.40 -11.80
N GLU A 84 16.25 -9.00 -11.35
CA GLU A 84 16.91 -10.11 -12.06
C GLU A 84 15.96 -11.31 -12.26
N LEU A 85 15.15 -11.63 -11.25
CA LEU A 85 14.14 -12.67 -11.36
C LEU A 85 13.07 -12.31 -12.40
N SER A 86 12.59 -11.06 -12.38
CA SER A 86 11.56 -10.58 -13.29
C SER A 86 12.04 -10.64 -14.74
N GLU A 87 13.26 -10.19 -15.01
CA GLU A 87 13.91 -10.29 -16.32
C GLU A 87 13.98 -11.73 -16.83
N LYS A 88 14.37 -12.69 -15.98
CA LYS A 88 14.37 -14.12 -16.33
C LYS A 88 12.97 -14.64 -16.65
N MET A 89 11.95 -14.16 -15.93
CA MET A 89 10.57 -14.57 -16.13
C MET A 89 9.98 -14.01 -17.44
N VAL A 90 10.33 -12.78 -17.81
CA VAL A 90 9.83 -12.14 -19.04
C VAL A 90 10.73 -12.39 -20.27
N GLY A 91 11.98 -12.80 -20.07
CA GLY A 91 12.95 -13.06 -21.13
C GLY A 91 13.57 -11.79 -21.74
N GLU A 92 13.56 -10.67 -21.01
CA GLU A 92 14.04 -9.35 -21.45
C GLU A 92 14.96 -8.75 -20.37
N GLN A 93 15.92 -7.92 -20.78
CA GLN A 93 16.85 -7.19 -19.90
C GLN A 93 16.57 -5.69 -20.04
N PHE A 94 16.63 -4.96 -18.93
CA PHE A 94 16.31 -3.53 -18.86
C PHE A 94 17.45 -2.70 -18.28
#